data_AF-V9F322-F1
#
_entry.id   AF-V9F322-F1
#
_cell.length_a   1.000
_cell.length_b   1.000
_cell.length_c   1.000
_cell.angle_alpha   90.00
_cell.angle_beta   90.00
_cell.angle_gamma   90.00
#
_symmetry.space_group_name_H-M   'P 1'
#
loop_
_entity.id
_entity.type
_entity.pdbx_description
1 polymer ?
#
loop_
_entity_poly.entity_id
_entity_poly.type
_entity_poly.pdbx_seq_one_letter_code
_entity_poly.pdbx_strand_id
1 'polypeptide(L)'
;MVRFDGQESKYEREIDQLTQDITDEFRSAEKGLRRMAQSDRNGEFSAADAKTRQNVQRALATQLQTLSGDFRKSQKTYLARVKNQKEGPVEFDFLAENDAKQKRRGGADTGFTQAQITEVEIAEDVINERDQEIQRIATSITELATIFKELAVLVIDQGTILDRIDYNMEQVVEQTEKGIEELEKAEETQKNSRPMKCIGLLLVMIFVMTVLLVLKHS
;
A
#
# COMPACT_ATOMS: atom_id res chain seq x y z
N MET A 1 28.59 41.81 21.97
CA MET A 1 28.79 40.84 20.86
C MET A 1 28.30 39.49 21.37
N VAL A 2 27.02 39.19 21.12
CA VAL A 2 26.37 37.96 21.63
C VAL A 2 26.67 36.84 20.64
N ARG A 3 27.27 35.75 21.13
CA ARG A 3 27.56 34.53 20.36
C ARG A 3 26.24 33.83 20.02
N PHE A 4 25.64 34.14 18.87
CA PHE A 4 24.44 33.48 18.35
C PHE A 4 24.76 32.20 17.52
N ASP A 5 25.97 32.06 16.99
CA ASP A 5 26.39 30.93 16.12
C ASP A 5 26.26 29.52 16.74
N GLY A 6 26.41 29.41 18.06
CA GLY A 6 26.57 28.10 18.71
C GLY A 6 25.27 27.30 18.88
N GLN A 7 24.11 27.96 18.84
CA GLN A 7 22.81 27.28 18.92
C GLN A 7 22.25 26.97 17.54
N GLU A 8 22.41 27.89 16.58
CA GLU A 8 21.95 27.71 15.19
C GLU A 8 22.64 26.52 14.52
N SER A 9 23.98 26.41 14.67
CA SER A 9 24.74 25.26 14.16
C SER A 9 24.36 23.92 14.82
N LYS A 10 23.79 23.93 16.03
CA LYS A 10 23.28 22.70 16.67
C LYS A 10 21.97 22.25 16.04
N TYR A 11 21.04 23.18 15.85
CA TYR A 11 19.75 22.88 15.23
C TYR A 11 19.91 22.46 13.76
N GLU A 12 20.84 23.08 13.03
CA GLU A 12 21.16 22.69 11.65
C GLU A 12 21.65 21.25 11.55
N ARG A 13 22.57 20.83 12.44
CA ARG A 13 23.02 19.43 12.52
C ARG A 13 21.90 18.48 12.90
N GLU A 14 21.01 18.90 13.79
CA GLU A 14 19.87 18.09 14.21
C GLU A 14 18.86 17.92 13.06
N ILE A 15 18.59 18.97 12.28
CA ILE A 15 17.75 18.91 11.08
C ILE A 15 18.35 17.98 10.03
N ASP A 16 19.66 18.06 9.80
CA ASP A 16 20.37 17.17 8.88
C ASP A 16 20.26 15.71 9.31
N GLN A 17 20.48 15.44 10.60
CA GLN A 17 20.42 14.09 11.15
C GLN A 17 19.00 13.53 11.04
N LEU A 18 17.99 14.29 11.45
CA LEU A 18 16.59 13.89 11.33
C LEU A 18 16.17 13.67 9.86
N THR A 19 16.69 14.49 8.94
CA THR A 19 16.40 14.34 7.51
C THR A 19 16.97 13.03 6.96
N GLN A 20 18.19 12.67 7.37
CA GLN A 20 18.79 11.38 7.01
C GLN A 20 18.00 10.22 7.62
N ASP A 21 17.71 10.27 8.93
CA ASP A 21 16.97 9.22 9.63
C ASP A 21 15.59 8.97 8.99
N ILE A 22 14.84 10.04 8.69
CA ILE A 22 13.54 9.94 8.01
C ILE A 22 13.70 9.32 6.61
N THR A 23 14.73 9.73 5.86
CA THR A 23 14.97 9.21 4.50
C THR A 23 15.33 7.73 4.53
N ASP A 24 16.13 7.30 5.51
CA ASP A 24 16.46 5.90 5.75
C ASP A 24 15.24 5.07 6.16
N GLU A 25 14.34 5.63 6.99
CA GLU A 25 13.06 5.00 7.32
C GLU A 25 12.19 4.80 6.07
N PHE A 26 12.09 5.81 5.19
CA PHE A 26 11.38 5.68 3.92
C PHE A 26 11.96 4.57 3.05
N ARG A 27 13.30 4.46 2.94
CA ARG A 27 13.95 3.37 2.20
C ARG A 27 13.71 2.01 2.81
N SER A 28 13.78 1.90 4.14
CA SER A 28 13.52 0.65 4.86
C SER A 28 12.09 0.18 4.61
N ALA A 29 11.13 1.10 4.68
CA ALA A 29 9.72 0.83 4.39
C ALA A 29 9.51 0.42 2.92
N GLU A 30 10.10 1.12 1.96
CA GLU A 30 10.05 0.78 0.52
C GLU A 30 10.59 -0.63 0.26
N LYS A 31 11.76 -0.95 0.82
CA LYS A 31 12.39 -2.27 0.70
C LYS A 31 11.53 -3.37 1.33
N GLY A 32 10.94 -3.10 2.50
CA GLY A 32 9.99 -4.02 3.15
C GLY A 32 8.80 -4.31 2.25
N LEU A 33 8.25 -3.28 1.63
CA LEU A 33 7.10 -3.37 0.74
C LEU A 33 7.40 -4.12 -0.56
N ARG A 34 8.59 -3.90 -1.14
CA ARG A 34 9.08 -4.67 -2.29
C ARG A 34 9.28 -6.15 -1.98
N ARG A 35 9.80 -6.49 -0.80
CA ARG A 35 9.95 -7.88 -0.37
C ARG A 35 8.60 -8.59 -0.27
N MET A 36 7.59 -7.92 0.29
CA MET A 36 6.22 -8.44 0.32
C MET A 36 5.68 -8.71 -1.10
N ALA A 37 5.96 -7.81 -2.06
CA ALA A 37 5.61 -7.99 -3.47
C ALA A 37 6.24 -9.25 -4.10
N GLN A 38 7.50 -9.54 -3.74
CA GLN A 38 8.27 -10.66 -4.30
C GLN A 38 7.87 -11.99 -3.68
N SER A 39 7.53 -12.01 -2.39
CA SER A 39 7.07 -13.22 -1.69
C SER A 39 5.78 -13.81 -2.26
N ASP A 40 4.91 -12.99 -2.85
CA ASP A 40 3.64 -13.44 -3.46
C ASP A 40 3.86 -14.32 -4.70
N ARG A 41 5.03 -14.24 -5.35
CA ARG A 41 5.36 -15.01 -6.57
C ARG A 41 5.78 -16.46 -6.29
N ASN A 42 6.11 -16.80 -5.05
CA ASN A 42 6.61 -18.14 -4.70
C ASN A 42 5.50 -19.17 -4.45
N GLY A 43 4.21 -18.80 -4.54
CA GLY A 43 3.10 -19.75 -4.56
C GLY A 43 2.85 -20.52 -3.26
N GLU A 44 3.45 -20.08 -2.15
CA GLU A 44 3.39 -20.77 -0.84
C GLU A 44 2.07 -20.54 -0.07
N PHE A 45 1.19 -19.65 -0.54
CA PHE A 45 0.02 -19.18 0.21
C PHE A 45 -1.31 -19.42 -0.53
N SER A 46 -2.38 -19.64 0.25
CA SER A 46 -3.75 -19.76 -0.27
C SER A 46 -4.17 -18.50 -1.05
N ALA A 47 -5.00 -18.65 -2.09
CA ALA A 47 -5.42 -17.55 -2.95
C ALA A 47 -6.08 -16.37 -2.19
N ALA A 48 -6.80 -16.65 -1.09
CA ALA A 48 -7.38 -15.62 -0.22
C ALA A 48 -6.31 -14.84 0.57
N ASP A 49 -5.23 -15.52 0.93
CA ASP A 49 -4.13 -14.97 1.71
C ASP A 49 -3.21 -14.09 0.85
N ALA A 50 -2.97 -14.49 -0.41
CA ALA A 50 -2.32 -13.67 -1.43
C ALA A 50 -3.09 -12.35 -1.68
N LYS A 51 -4.41 -12.43 -1.87
CA LYS A 51 -5.26 -11.24 -2.09
C LYS A 51 -5.25 -10.27 -0.89
N THR A 52 -5.27 -10.81 0.34
CA THR A 52 -5.20 -9.99 1.56
C THR A 52 -3.86 -9.25 1.65
N ARG A 53 -2.75 -9.93 1.38
CA ARG A 53 -1.41 -9.32 1.38
C ARG A 53 -1.28 -8.24 0.31
N GLN A 54 -1.79 -8.49 -0.89
CA GLN A 54 -1.78 -7.53 -1.98
C GLN A 54 -2.55 -6.24 -1.60
N ASN A 55 -3.68 -6.37 -0.90
CA ASN A 55 -4.45 -5.21 -0.42
C ASN A 55 -3.70 -4.43 0.66
N VAL A 56 -3.10 -5.12 1.63
CA VAL A 56 -2.27 -4.50 2.68
C VAL A 56 -1.08 -3.77 2.06
N GLN A 57 -0.37 -4.41 1.14
CA GLN A 57 0.77 -3.83 0.45
C GLN A 57 0.40 -2.53 -0.28
N ARG A 58 -0.73 -2.52 -1.00
CA ARG A 58 -1.21 -1.32 -1.70
C ARG A 58 -1.57 -0.19 -0.74
N ALA A 59 -2.29 -0.49 0.33
CA ALA A 59 -2.66 0.51 1.33
C ALA A 59 -1.41 1.17 1.95
N LEU A 60 -0.42 0.36 2.31
CA LEU A 60 0.86 0.84 2.84
C LEU A 60 1.67 1.62 1.77
N ALA A 61 1.66 1.19 0.51
CA ALA A 61 2.32 1.90 -0.59
C ALA A 61 1.75 3.31 -0.76
N THR A 62 0.42 3.43 -0.77
CA THR A 62 -0.28 4.72 -0.90
C THR A 62 -0.01 5.65 0.29
N GLN A 63 0.01 5.11 1.52
CA GLN A 63 0.34 5.89 2.71
C GLN A 63 1.79 6.39 2.65
N LEU A 64 2.74 5.50 2.31
CA LEU A 64 4.16 5.84 2.22
C LEU A 64 4.43 6.86 1.11
N GLN A 65 3.72 6.74 -0.02
CA GLN A 65 3.79 7.70 -1.12
C GLN A 65 3.27 9.08 -0.72
N THR A 66 2.17 9.14 0.05
CA THR A 66 1.61 10.40 0.57
C THR A 66 2.60 11.07 1.52
N LEU A 67 3.11 10.31 2.49
CA LEU A 67 4.06 10.81 3.49
C LEU A 67 5.37 11.28 2.85
N SER A 68 5.88 10.54 1.86
CA SER A 68 7.06 10.94 1.07
C SER A 68 6.82 12.23 0.29
N GLY A 69 5.61 12.41 -0.27
CA GLY A 69 5.20 13.66 -0.92
C GLY A 69 5.19 14.86 0.02
N ASP A 70 4.62 14.71 1.22
CA ASP A 70 4.54 15.75 2.24
C ASP A 70 5.93 16.13 2.79
N PHE A 71 6.77 15.13 3.05
CA PHE A 71 8.14 15.36 3.51
C PHE A 71 8.97 16.06 2.45
N ARG A 72 8.86 15.65 1.18
CA ARG A 72 9.51 16.34 0.05
C ARG A 72 9.07 17.79 -0.08
N LYS A 73 7.77 18.09 0.08
CA LYS A 73 7.25 19.47 0.07
C LYS A 73 7.84 20.31 1.23
N SER A 74 8.00 19.69 2.40
CA SER A 74 8.63 20.33 3.56
C SER A 74 10.11 20.63 3.31
N GLN A 75 10.87 19.66 2.78
CA GLN A 75 12.28 19.84 2.39
C GLN A 75 12.46 20.93 1.32
N LYS A 76 11.57 21.00 0.32
CA LYS A 76 11.58 22.08 -0.68
C LYS A 76 11.32 23.46 -0.07
N THR A 77 10.37 23.53 0.86
CA THR A 77 10.06 24.79 1.57
C THR A 77 11.26 25.23 2.43
N TYR A 78 11.95 24.28 3.06
CA TYR A 78 13.17 24.52 3.81
C TYR A 78 14.30 25.01 2.91
N LEU A 79 14.55 24.33 1.79
CA LEU A 79 15.55 24.73 0.78
C LEU A 79 15.33 26.17 0.30
N ALA A 80 14.09 26.52 -0.04
CA ALA A 80 13.74 27.87 -0.49
C ALA A 80 14.03 28.93 0.60
N ARG A 81 13.79 28.60 1.88
CA ARG A 81 14.11 29.50 3.00
C ARG A 81 15.62 29.68 3.19
N VAL A 82 16.39 28.58 3.16
CA VAL A 82 17.85 28.61 3.31
C VAL A 82 18.47 29.44 2.18
N LYS A 83 18.03 29.24 0.94
CA LYS A 83 18.52 30.02 -0.21
C LYS A 83 18.14 31.49 -0.12
N ASN A 84 16.90 31.80 0.27
CA ASN A 84 16.45 33.18 0.45
C ASN A 84 17.22 33.93 1.55
N GLN A 85 17.64 33.23 2.60
CA GLN A 85 18.45 33.78 3.67
C GLN A 85 19.90 34.06 3.23
N LYS A 86 20.45 33.24 2.33
CA LYS A 86 21.86 33.32 1.89
C LYS A 86 22.06 34.23 0.67
N GLU A 87 21.15 34.23 -0.30
CA GLU A 87 21.33 34.90 -1.60
C GLU A 87 20.39 36.11 -1.80
N GLY A 88 19.54 36.43 -0.82
CA GLY A 88 18.47 37.43 -0.95
C GLY A 88 17.17 36.80 -1.51
N PRO A 89 16.10 37.57 -1.74
CA PRO A 89 14.83 37.01 -2.19
C PRO A 89 14.99 36.41 -3.60
N VAL A 90 15.17 35.09 -3.64
CA VAL A 90 15.09 34.30 -4.85
C VAL A 90 13.61 34.02 -5.07
N GLU A 91 13.06 34.58 -6.15
CA GLU A 91 11.72 34.25 -6.62
C GLU A 91 11.75 32.81 -7.13
N PHE A 92 11.62 31.86 -6.21
CA PHE A 92 11.40 30.46 -6.54
C PHE A 92 9.97 30.36 -7.07
N ASP A 93 9.81 30.37 -8.40
CA ASP A 93 8.55 30.14 -9.15
C ASP A 93 7.96 28.73 -8.92
N PHE A 94 8.45 28.00 -7.91
CA PHE A 94 8.04 26.67 -7.51
C PHE A 94 6.70 26.66 -6.74
N LEU A 95 6.34 27.75 -6.06
CA LEU A 95 5.09 27.86 -5.29
C LEU A 95 3.94 28.51 -6.10
N ALA A 96 4.25 29.21 -7.18
CA ALA A 96 3.26 29.97 -7.94
C ALA A 96 2.37 29.09 -8.83
N GLU A 97 2.78 27.85 -9.15
CA GLU A 97 1.99 26.97 -10.04
C GLU A 97 0.96 26.07 -9.34
N ASN A 98 0.59 26.34 -8.08
CA ASN A 98 -0.48 25.57 -7.41
C ASN A 98 -1.81 26.33 -7.21
N ASP A 99 -1.85 27.66 -7.22
CA ASP A 99 -3.10 28.40 -6.97
C ASP A 99 -3.92 28.71 -8.24
N ALA A 100 -3.32 28.66 -9.44
CA ALA A 100 -4.00 29.07 -10.68
C ALA A 100 -4.69 27.94 -11.46
N LYS A 101 -4.47 26.66 -11.14
CA LYS A 101 -5.01 25.53 -11.94
C LYS A 101 -5.94 24.57 -11.19
N GLN A 102 -6.28 24.82 -9.93
CA GLN A 102 -7.24 23.98 -9.19
C GLN A 102 -8.72 24.21 -9.59
N LYS A 103 -8.97 24.92 -10.71
CA LYS A 103 -10.32 25.19 -11.21
C LYS A 103 -10.59 24.63 -12.59
N ARG A 104 -10.00 23.49 -13.00
CA ARG A 104 -10.54 22.69 -14.11
C ARG A 104 -10.30 21.18 -13.93
N ARG A 105 -11.43 20.51 -13.67
CA ARG A 105 -11.79 19.10 -13.99
C ARG A 105 -11.59 18.10 -12.85
N GLY A 106 -12.74 17.61 -12.36
CA GLY A 106 -12.82 16.32 -11.70
C GLY A 106 -12.37 15.21 -12.65
N GLY A 107 -11.39 14.47 -12.19
CA GLY A 107 -10.80 13.30 -12.82
C GLY A 107 -9.72 12.84 -11.86
N ALA A 108 -9.84 11.61 -11.36
CA ALA A 108 -8.85 11.02 -10.45
C ALA A 108 -7.49 10.98 -11.17
N ASP A 109 -6.59 11.89 -10.81
CA ASP A 109 -5.26 12.00 -11.39
C ASP A 109 -4.31 11.03 -10.66
N THR A 110 -4.52 9.76 -10.93
CA THR A 110 -3.59 8.68 -10.58
C THR A 110 -2.51 8.61 -11.66
N GLY A 111 -1.34 9.16 -11.37
CA GLY A 111 -0.10 8.85 -12.09
C GLY A 111 0.42 9.97 -13.00
N PHE A 112 1.49 10.60 -12.52
CA PHE A 112 2.39 11.49 -13.27
C PHE A 112 1.78 12.80 -13.81
N THR A 113 1.77 13.84 -12.96
CA THR A 113 1.84 15.20 -13.49
C THR A 113 3.24 15.44 -14.05
N GLN A 114 3.33 15.78 -15.34
CA GLN A 114 4.56 16.15 -16.08
C GLN A 114 5.48 17.12 -15.30
N ALA A 115 4.91 17.94 -14.41
CA ALA A 115 5.63 18.81 -13.47
C ALA A 115 6.65 18.07 -12.58
N GLN A 116 6.37 16.82 -12.18
CA GLN A 116 7.20 16.07 -11.24
C GLN A 116 8.48 15.48 -11.88
N ILE A 117 8.54 15.38 -13.21
CA ILE A 117 9.73 14.94 -13.96
C ILE A 117 10.69 16.13 -14.17
N THR A 118 10.18 17.29 -14.56
CA THR A 118 10.95 18.55 -14.65
C THR A 118 11.48 19.01 -13.28
N GLU A 119 10.82 18.64 -12.19
CA GLU A 119 11.25 18.91 -10.81
C GLU A 119 12.53 18.20 -10.35
N VAL A 120 12.89 17.05 -10.93
CA VAL A 120 14.15 16.33 -10.61
C VAL A 120 15.32 16.97 -11.35
N GLU A 121 15.08 17.45 -12.56
CA GLU A 121 16.07 18.12 -13.41
C GLU A 121 16.53 19.46 -12.79
N ILE A 122 15.63 20.18 -12.09
CA ILE A 122 15.96 21.45 -11.43
C ILE A 122 16.68 21.24 -10.08
N ALA A 123 16.43 20.12 -9.38
CA ALA A 123 17.22 19.73 -8.22
C ALA A 123 18.67 19.41 -8.63
N GLU A 124 18.87 18.85 -9.82
CA GLU A 124 20.21 18.61 -10.38
C GLU A 124 20.98 19.91 -10.70
N ASP A 125 20.30 20.99 -11.12
CA ASP A 125 20.93 22.30 -11.31
C ASP A 125 21.41 22.93 -9.98
N VAL A 126 20.72 22.66 -8.86
CA VAL A 126 21.10 23.11 -7.51
C VAL A 126 22.26 22.30 -6.92
N ILE A 127 22.52 21.08 -7.42
CA ILE A 127 23.64 20.23 -6.96
C ILE A 127 25.02 20.84 -7.28
N ASN A 128 25.09 21.83 -8.18
CA ASN A 128 26.33 22.57 -8.48
C ASN A 128 26.58 23.76 -7.55
N GLU A 129 25.74 24.00 -6.54
CA GLU A 129 25.98 25.05 -5.56
C GLU A 129 27.19 24.74 -4.67
N ARG A 130 27.94 25.78 -4.29
CA ARG A 130 29.13 25.67 -3.42
C ARG A 130 28.78 25.36 -1.96
N ASP A 131 27.50 25.42 -1.61
CA ASP A 131 27.01 25.28 -0.25
C ASP A 131 26.63 23.84 0.07
N GLN A 132 27.33 23.26 1.06
CA GLN A 132 27.15 21.87 1.46
C GLN A 132 25.77 21.60 2.08
N GLU A 133 25.15 22.59 2.71
CA GLU A 133 23.81 22.43 3.32
C GLU A 133 22.76 22.25 2.22
N ILE A 134 22.81 23.11 1.21
CA ILE A 134 21.89 23.06 0.07
C ILE A 134 22.04 21.75 -0.71
N GLN A 135 23.29 21.31 -0.91
CA GLN A 135 23.57 20.04 -1.57
C GLN A 135 22.95 18.83 -0.84
N ARG A 136 22.96 18.83 0.50
CA ARG A 136 22.34 17.76 1.31
C ARG A 136 20.82 17.73 1.13
N ILE A 137 20.18 18.89 1.22
CA ILE A 137 18.71 19.00 1.06
C ILE A 137 18.30 18.57 -0.35
N ALA A 138 19.03 19.02 -1.38
CA ALA A 138 18.79 18.62 -2.77
C ALA A 138 18.95 17.10 -2.96
N THR A 139 19.97 16.49 -2.35
CA THR A 139 20.19 15.04 -2.38
C THR A 139 19.01 14.29 -1.76
N SER A 140 18.53 14.72 -0.58
CA SER A 140 17.35 14.13 0.08
C SER A 140 16.09 14.26 -0.78
N ILE A 141 15.87 15.41 -1.44
CA ILE A 141 14.72 15.59 -2.36
C ILE A 141 14.78 14.61 -3.54
N THR A 142 15.96 14.41 -4.14
CA THR A 142 16.16 13.48 -5.27
C THR A 142 15.97 12.03 -4.83
N GLU A 143 16.43 11.70 -3.63
CA GLU A 143 16.26 10.38 -3.02
C GLU A 143 14.79 10.06 -2.75
N LEU A 144 14.04 11.00 -2.17
CA LEU A 144 12.59 10.89 -1.98
C LEU A 144 11.84 10.78 -3.32
N ALA A 145 12.28 11.51 -4.35
CA ALA A 145 11.70 11.40 -5.69
C ALA A 145 11.91 10.01 -6.29
N THR A 146 13.05 9.38 -6.02
CA THR A 146 13.32 7.99 -6.43
C THR A 146 12.37 7.03 -5.73
N ILE A 147 12.27 7.12 -4.40
CA ILE A 147 11.36 6.30 -3.58
C ILE A 147 9.92 6.46 -4.08
N PHE A 148 9.49 7.69 -4.35
CA PHE A 148 8.15 7.98 -4.88
C PHE A 148 7.88 7.25 -6.21
N LYS A 149 8.84 7.27 -7.14
CA LYS A 149 8.70 6.56 -8.43
C LYS A 149 8.60 5.04 -8.23
N GLU A 150 9.39 4.49 -7.31
CA GLU A 150 9.38 3.05 -7.01
C GLU A 150 8.06 2.62 -6.36
N LEU A 151 7.49 3.46 -5.47
CA LEU A 151 6.18 3.21 -4.87
C LEU A 151 5.03 3.37 -5.87
N ALA A 152 5.14 4.30 -6.82
CA ALA A 152 4.13 4.48 -7.86
C ALA A 152 3.90 3.20 -8.67
N VAL A 153 4.96 2.42 -8.96
CA VAL A 153 4.83 1.12 -9.63
C VAL A 153 3.99 0.13 -8.81
N LEU A 154 4.09 0.15 -7.48
CA LEU A 154 3.29 -0.72 -6.60
C LEU A 154 1.81 -0.29 -6.51
N VAL A 155 1.51 0.98 -6.81
CA VAL A 155 0.16 1.56 -6.72
C VAL A 155 -0.58 1.51 -8.06
N ILE A 156 0.11 1.65 -9.19
CA ILE A 156 -0.46 1.76 -10.54
C ILE A 156 -1.02 0.43 -11.08
N ASP A 157 -0.55 -0.73 -10.58
CA ASP A 157 -0.94 -2.05 -11.09
C ASP A 157 -2.41 -2.46 -10.81
N GLN A 158 -3.22 -1.55 -10.26
CA GLN A 158 -4.68 -1.62 -10.29
C GLN A 158 -5.17 -0.34 -10.96
N GLY A 159 -5.90 -0.48 -12.07
CA GLY A 159 -6.68 0.61 -12.64
C GLY A 159 -7.55 1.30 -11.58
N THR A 160 -7.99 2.51 -11.92
CA THR A 160 -8.81 3.45 -11.11
C THR A 160 -9.54 2.85 -9.91
N ILE A 161 -9.60 3.57 -8.78
CA ILE A 161 -10.27 3.19 -7.51
C ILE A 161 -11.63 2.48 -7.67
N LEU A 162 -12.38 2.74 -8.75
CA LEU A 162 -13.64 2.09 -9.12
C LEU A 162 -13.51 0.59 -9.48
N ASP A 163 -12.44 0.19 -10.18
CA ASP A 163 -12.19 -1.20 -10.61
C ASP A 163 -12.04 -2.14 -9.38
N ARG A 164 -11.63 -1.58 -8.23
CA ARG A 164 -11.45 -2.32 -6.97
C ARG A 164 -12.77 -2.77 -6.35
N ILE A 165 -13.82 -1.96 -6.48
CA ILE A 165 -15.14 -2.31 -5.95
C ILE A 165 -15.76 -3.36 -6.86
N ASP A 166 -15.69 -3.15 -8.17
CA ASP A 166 -16.27 -4.07 -9.15
C ASP A 166 -15.59 -5.45 -9.09
N TYR A 167 -14.26 -5.52 -9.01
CA TYR A 167 -13.53 -6.79 -8.89
C TYR A 167 -13.83 -7.54 -7.58
N ASN A 168 -13.89 -6.84 -6.45
CA ASN A 168 -14.22 -7.47 -5.17
C ASN A 168 -15.70 -7.89 -5.12
N MET A 169 -16.59 -7.09 -5.70
CA MET A 169 -18.02 -7.40 -5.79
C MET A 169 -18.23 -8.63 -6.68
N GLU A 170 -17.58 -8.70 -7.84
CA GLU A 170 -17.67 -9.82 -8.76
C GLU A 170 -17.19 -11.13 -8.11
N GLN A 171 -16.11 -11.09 -7.33
CA GLN A 171 -15.65 -12.28 -6.61
C GLN A 171 -16.59 -12.70 -5.46
N VAL A 172 -17.24 -11.75 -4.78
CA VAL A 172 -18.27 -12.07 -3.77
C VAL A 172 -19.49 -12.69 -4.44
N VAL A 173 -19.89 -12.19 -5.61
CA VAL A 173 -20.97 -12.76 -6.43
C VAL A 173 -20.62 -14.20 -6.82
N GLU A 174 -19.43 -14.44 -7.35
CA GLU A 174 -18.97 -15.78 -7.77
C GLU A 174 -18.93 -16.76 -6.58
N GLN A 175 -18.42 -16.33 -5.43
CA GLN A 175 -18.38 -17.19 -4.22
C GLN A 175 -19.78 -17.47 -3.67
N THR A 176 -20.69 -16.50 -3.74
CA THR A 176 -22.08 -16.67 -3.30
C THR A 176 -22.82 -17.63 -4.22
N GLU A 177 -22.61 -17.54 -5.53
CA GLU A 177 -23.19 -18.46 -6.52
C GLU A 177 -22.73 -19.91 -6.28
N LYS A 178 -21.42 -20.13 -6.07
CA LYS A 178 -20.88 -21.44 -5.70
C LYS A 178 -21.47 -21.96 -4.38
N GLY A 179 -21.62 -21.10 -3.38
CA GLY A 179 -22.24 -21.45 -2.10
C GLY A 179 -23.71 -21.86 -2.25
N ILE A 180 -24.46 -21.20 -3.14
CA ILE A 180 -25.84 -21.58 -3.46
C ILE A 180 -25.89 -22.95 -4.14
N GLU A 181 -24.98 -23.23 -5.08
CA GLU A 181 -24.91 -24.52 -5.76
C GLU A 181 -24.59 -25.67 -4.79
N GLU A 182 -23.71 -25.44 -3.82
CA GLU A 182 -23.41 -26.41 -2.76
C GLU A 182 -24.62 -26.67 -1.84
N LEU A 183 -25.37 -25.62 -1.49
CA LEU A 183 -26.60 -25.75 -0.70
C LEU A 183 -27.69 -26.53 -1.46
N GLU A 184 -27.84 -26.29 -2.76
CA GLU A 184 -28.80 -27.03 -3.60
C GLU A 184 -28.44 -28.52 -3.69
N LYS A 185 -27.16 -28.84 -3.89
CA LYS A 185 -26.67 -30.23 -3.86
C LYS A 185 -26.91 -30.89 -2.50
N ALA A 186 -26.72 -30.15 -1.41
CA ALA A 186 -26.96 -30.65 -0.05
C ALA A 186 -28.46 -30.91 0.19
N GLU A 187 -29.34 -30.02 -0.28
CA GLU A 187 -30.79 -30.21 -0.22
C GLU A 187 -31.24 -31.43 -1.04
N GLU A 188 -30.74 -31.60 -2.27
CA GLU A 188 -31.05 -32.76 -3.11
C GLU A 188 -30.61 -34.06 -2.43
N THR A 189 -29.41 -34.05 -1.84
CA THR A 189 -28.90 -35.18 -1.06
C THR A 189 -29.77 -35.47 0.17
N GLN A 190 -30.23 -34.45 0.88
CA GLN A 190 -31.10 -34.60 2.05
C GLN A 190 -32.51 -35.09 1.68
N LYS A 191 -33.05 -34.63 0.54
CA LYS A 191 -34.34 -35.07 0.00
C LYS A 191 -34.30 -36.54 -0.43
N ASN A 192 -33.12 -37.05 -0.78
CA ASN A 192 -32.92 -38.44 -1.12
C ASN A 192 -32.99 -39.33 0.15
N SER A 193 -34.19 -39.80 0.48
CA SER A 193 -34.46 -40.68 1.63
C SER A 193 -33.90 -42.10 1.51
N ARG A 194 -33.26 -42.45 0.38
CA ARG A 194 -32.71 -43.80 0.11
C ARG A 194 -31.67 -44.27 1.14
N PRO A 195 -30.60 -43.51 1.45
CA PRO A 195 -29.66 -43.86 2.51
C PRO A 195 -30.35 -43.98 3.88
N MET A 196 -31.31 -43.11 4.17
CA MET A 196 -32.06 -43.09 5.43
C MET A 196 -32.90 -44.36 5.62
N LYS A 197 -33.56 -44.84 4.55
CA LYS A 197 -34.28 -46.13 4.54
C LYS A 197 -33.34 -47.32 4.73
N CYS A 198 -32.15 -47.29 4.14
CA CYS A 198 -31.16 -48.36 4.27
C CYS A 198 -30.62 -48.45 5.72
N ILE A 199 -30.32 -47.30 6.33
CA ILE A 199 -29.92 -47.21 7.75
C ILE A 199 -31.05 -47.71 8.65
N GLY A 200 -32.30 -47.30 8.40
CA GLY A 200 -33.46 -47.79 9.16
C GLY A 200 -33.62 -49.31 9.08
N LEU A 201 -33.48 -49.91 7.88
CA LEU A 201 -33.55 -51.36 7.69
C LEU A 201 -32.44 -52.10 8.44
N LEU A 202 -31.20 -51.58 8.41
CA LEU A 202 -30.08 -52.12 9.18
C LEU A 202 -30.35 -52.12 10.68
N LEU A 203 -30.88 -51.02 11.23
CA LEU A 203 -31.24 -50.92 12.65
C LEU A 203 -32.32 -51.94 13.04
N VAL A 204 -33.34 -52.14 12.20
CA VAL A 204 -34.37 -53.16 12.43
C VAL A 204 -33.76 -54.56 12.45
N MET A 205 -32.87 -54.89 11.51
CA MET A 205 -32.18 -56.19 11.46
C MET A 205 -31.34 -56.44 12.71
N ILE A 206 -30.58 -55.45 13.17
CA ILE A 206 -29.78 -55.55 14.40
C ILE A 206 -30.70 -55.78 15.61
N PHE A 207 -31.80 -55.04 15.71
CA PHE A 207 -32.76 -55.20 16.79
C PHE A 207 -33.34 -56.62 16.84
N VAL A 208 -33.78 -57.16 15.69
CA VAL A 208 -34.31 -58.53 15.59
C VAL A 208 -33.27 -59.56 16.03
N MET A 209 -32.02 -59.44 15.56
CA MET A 209 -30.94 -60.34 15.96
C MET A 209 -30.66 -60.27 17.46
N THR A 210 -30.72 -59.08 18.05
CA THR A 210 -30.51 -58.87 19.50
C THR A 210 -31.63 -59.52 20.31
N VAL A 211 -32.89 -59.36 19.91
CA VAL A 211 -34.05 -59.99 20.55
C VAL A 211 -33.98 -61.51 20.46
N LEU A 212 -33.63 -62.07 19.29
CA LEU A 212 -33.46 -63.51 19.12
C LEU A 212 -32.35 -64.07 20.01
N LEU A 213 -31.24 -63.33 20.17
CA LEU A 213 -30.16 -63.73 21.08
C LEU A 213 -30.62 -63.79 22.53
N VAL A 214 -31.37 -62.78 22.98
CA VAL A 214 -31.90 -62.71 24.36
C VAL A 214 -32.91 -63.83 24.61
N LEU A 215 -33.82 -64.09 23.67
CA LEU A 215 -34.81 -65.18 23.77
C LEU A 215 -34.18 -66.58 23.71
N LYS A 216 -33.09 -66.74 22.95
CA LYS A 216 -32.37 -68.02 22.91
C LYS A 216 -31.57 -68.29 24.20
N HIS A 217 -31.10 -67.24 24.86
CA HIS A 217 -30.26 -67.32 26.06
C HIS A 217 -31.07 -67.19 27.37
N SER A 218 -32.36 -66.86 27.29
CA SER A 218 -33.32 -66.96 28.40
C SER A 218 -33.99 -68.33 28.41
#